data_AF-A0A2D7VVU7-F1
#
_entry.id   AF-A0A2D7VVU7-F1
#
_cell.length_a   1.000
_cell.length_b   1.000
_cell.length_c   1.000
_cell.angle_alpha   90.00
_cell.angle_beta   90.00
_cell.angle_gamma   90.00
#
_symmetry.space_group_name_H-M   'P 1'
#
loop_
_entity.id
_entity.type
_entity.pdbx_description
1 polymer ?
#
loop_
_entity_poly.entity_id
_entity_poly.type
_entity_poly.pdbx_seq_one_letter_code
_entity_poly.pdbx_strand_id
1 'polypeptide(L)'
;EDTINEHPAVAESAIVGFPHDIKGNALYGYVTLKETGESRNHDNLRTEINQLITEQIGPIAKLDKIQFTDGLPKTRSGKIMRRILRKIASNDTSNLGDTSTLLNPEVVEAIMEGVL
;
A
#
# COMPACT_ATOMS: atom_id res chain seq x y z
N GLU A 1 -8.83 4.33 -2.07
CA GLU A 1 -8.35 4.32 -0.67
C GLU A 1 -9.55 4.24 0.27
N ASP A 2 -10.52 5.15 0.18
CA ASP A 2 -11.74 5.15 1.02
C ASP A 2 -12.43 3.77 1.10
N THR A 3 -12.75 3.17 -0.05
CA THR A 3 -13.30 1.81 -0.12
C THR A 3 -12.47 0.75 0.60
N ILE A 4 -11.15 0.84 0.57
CA ILE A 4 -10.27 -0.14 1.23
C ILE A 4 -10.27 0.09 2.74
N ASN A 5 -10.31 1.36 3.17
CA ASN A 5 -10.36 1.74 4.58
C ASN A 5 -11.70 1.39 5.24
N GLU A 6 -12.77 1.18 4.47
CA GLU A 6 -14.04 0.64 4.98
C GLU A 6 -13.96 -0.84 5.38
N HIS A 7 -12.96 -1.57 4.88
CA HIS A 7 -12.78 -2.97 5.23
C HIS A 7 -12.48 -3.10 6.74
N PRO A 8 -13.21 -3.94 7.51
CA PRO A 8 -13.12 -3.95 8.97
C PRO A 8 -11.71 -4.21 9.52
N ALA A 9 -10.90 -5.01 8.83
CA ALA A 9 -9.54 -5.34 9.22
C ALA A 9 -8.49 -4.28 8.85
N VAL A 10 -8.82 -3.30 8.00
CA VAL A 10 -7.86 -2.29 7.52
C VAL A 10 -7.85 -1.10 8.48
N ALA A 11 -6.66 -0.68 8.89
CA ALA A 11 -6.43 0.55 9.66
C ALA A 11 -6.22 1.75 8.72
N GLU A 12 -5.35 1.58 7.73
CA GLU A 12 -5.11 2.59 6.70
C GLU A 12 -4.54 1.97 5.42
N SER A 13 -4.60 2.72 4.33
CA SER A 13 -4.07 2.31 3.04
C SER A 13 -3.47 3.47 2.25
N ALA A 14 -2.52 3.15 1.38
CA ALA A 14 -2.01 4.04 0.35
C ALA A 14 -1.89 3.32 -0.98
N ILE A 15 -2.49 3.88 -2.03
CA ILE A 15 -2.49 3.30 -3.37
C ILE A 15 -1.62 4.14 -4.31
N VAL A 16 -0.79 3.46 -5.09
CA VAL A 16 0.07 4.08 -6.10
C VAL A 16 0.04 3.29 -7.41
N GLY A 17 0.31 3.99 -8.51
CA GLY A 17 0.58 3.32 -9.79
C GLY A 17 2.00 2.77 -9.86
N PHE A 18 2.19 1.67 -10.58
CA PHE A 18 3.50 1.11 -10.89
C PHE A 18 3.57 0.56 -12.33
N PRO A 19 4.76 0.55 -12.97
CA PRO A 19 4.92 -0.01 -14.30
C PRO A 19 4.53 -1.49 -14.34
N HIS A 20 3.75 -1.88 -15.35
CA HIS A 20 3.30 -3.25 -15.54
C HIS A 20 3.39 -3.63 -17.02
N ASP A 21 4.06 -4.74 -17.33
CA ASP A 21 4.41 -5.10 -18.72
C ASP A 21 3.20 -5.23 -19.66
N ILE A 22 2.10 -5.80 -19.18
CA ILE A 22 0.87 -6.00 -19.97
C ILE A 22 -0.04 -4.75 -19.97
N LYS A 23 -0.28 -4.16 -18.79
CA LYS A 23 -1.24 -3.06 -18.62
C LYS A 23 -0.64 -1.67 -18.88
N GLY A 24 0.68 -1.58 -19.05
CA GLY A 24 1.46 -0.34 -19.00
C GLY A 24 1.61 0.19 -17.57
N ASN A 25 0.49 0.38 -16.87
CA ASN A 25 0.44 0.82 -15.48
C ASN A 25 -0.62 0.01 -14.72
N ALA A 26 -0.34 -0.32 -13.47
CA ALA A 26 -1.19 -1.10 -12.59
C ALA A 26 -1.23 -0.49 -11.19
N LEU A 27 -2.17 -0.94 -10.35
CA LEU A 27 -2.34 -0.41 -8.99
C LEU A 27 -1.66 -1.29 -7.95
N TYR A 28 -0.84 -0.66 -7.11
CA TYR A 28 -0.19 -1.26 -5.95
C TYR A 28 -0.79 -0.66 -4.68
N GLY A 29 -1.27 -1.50 -3.77
CA GLY A 29 -1.76 -1.07 -2.46
C GLY A 29 -0.83 -1.47 -1.32
N TYR A 30 -0.47 -0.48 -0.52
CA TYR A 30 0.14 -0.68 0.79
C TYR A 30 -0.95 -0.57 1.83
N VAL A 31 -1.13 -1.60 2.65
CA VAL A 31 -2.27 -1.73 3.57
C VAL A 31 -1.74 -2.05 4.96
N THR A 32 -2.05 -1.19 5.92
CA THR A 32 -1.80 -1.46 7.33
C THR A 32 -3.08 -2.01 7.96
N LEU A 33 -2.97 -3.16 8.61
CA LEU A 33 -4.08 -3.82 9.28
C LEU A 33 -4.26 -3.28 10.70
N LYS A 34 -5.45 -3.45 11.25
CA LYS A 34 -5.67 -3.34 12.70
C LYS A 34 -5.12 -4.60 13.38
N GLU A 35 -4.85 -4.54 14.68
CA GLU A 35 -4.44 -5.72 15.47
C GLU A 35 -5.38 -6.92 15.27
N THR A 36 -6.70 -6.67 15.17
CA THR A 36 -7.71 -7.71 14.90
C THR A 36 -7.59 -8.35 13.52
N GLY A 37 -6.92 -7.69 12.59
CA GLY A 37 -6.65 -8.15 11.22
C GLY A 37 -5.36 -8.95 11.08
N GLU A 38 -4.37 -8.77 11.96
CA GLU A 38 -3.02 -9.36 11.82
C GLU A 38 -3.01 -10.90 11.89
N SER A 39 -3.92 -11.49 12.65
CA SER A 39 -4.05 -12.95 12.75
C SER A 39 -4.80 -13.58 11.57
N ARG A 40 -5.35 -12.78 10.66
CA ARG A 40 -6.13 -13.28 9.53
C ARG A 40 -5.21 -13.75 8.41
N ASN A 41 -5.69 -14.72 7.64
CA ASN A 41 -4.98 -15.16 6.44
C ASN A 41 -4.88 -14.02 5.41
N HIS A 42 -3.66 -13.65 5.03
CA HIS A 42 -3.39 -12.53 4.14
C HIS A 42 -3.96 -12.72 2.73
N ASP A 43 -4.00 -13.95 2.20
CA ASP A 43 -4.54 -14.20 0.84
C ASP A 43 -6.07 -14.06 0.80
N ASN A 44 -6.74 -14.47 1.87
CA ASN A 44 -8.16 -14.20 2.06
C ASN A 44 -8.41 -12.68 2.14
N LEU A 45 -7.62 -11.95 2.91
CA LEU A 45 -7.73 -10.48 3.00
C LEU A 45 -7.52 -9.79 1.64
N ARG A 46 -6.54 -10.23 0.84
CA ARG A 46 -6.34 -9.68 -0.52
C ARG A 46 -7.57 -9.89 -1.39
N THR A 47 -8.18 -11.07 -1.30
CA THR A 47 -9.40 -11.42 -2.03
C THR A 47 -10.57 -10.56 -1.57
N GLU A 48 -10.78 -10.44 -0.27
CA GLU A 48 -11.84 -9.61 0.34
C GLU A 48 -11.71 -8.13 -0.05
N ILE A 49 -10.50 -7.57 0.04
CA ILE A 49 -10.22 -6.18 -0.35
C ILE A 49 -10.53 -5.96 -1.84
N ASN A 50 -10.04 -6.83 -2.73
CA ASN A 50 -10.30 -6.69 -4.16
C ASN A 50 -11.78 -6.93 -4.52
N GLN A 51 -12.49 -7.78 -3.78
CA GLN A 51 -13.92 -7.97 -3.92
C GLN A 51 -14.68 -6.68 -3.54
N LEU A 52 -14.36 -6.09 -2.39
CA LEU A 52 -14.94 -4.83 -1.93
C LEU A 52 -14.72 -3.69 -2.94
N ILE A 53 -13.50 -3.57 -3.48
CA ILE A 53 -13.19 -2.61 -4.56
C ILE A 53 -14.06 -2.86 -5.80
N THR A 54 -14.24 -4.13 -6.17
CA THR A 54 -15.03 -4.50 -7.35
C THR A 54 -16.49 -4.14 -7.18
N GLU A 55 -17.04 -4.33 -6.00
CA GLU A 55 -18.44 -4.03 -5.69
C GLU A 55 -18.71 -2.52 -5.65
N GLN A 56 -17.79 -1.73 -5.10
CA GLN A 56 -18.00 -0.29 -4.90
C GLN A 56 -17.54 0.59 -6.08
N ILE A 57 -16.46 0.20 -6.76
CA ILE A 57 -15.84 1.01 -7.82
C ILE A 57 -15.90 0.29 -9.18
N GLY A 58 -15.69 -1.03 -9.17
CA GLY A 58 -15.71 -1.86 -10.36
C GLY A 58 -14.38 -2.59 -10.61
N PRO A 59 -14.38 -3.61 -11.51
CA PRO A 59 -13.22 -4.47 -11.76
C PRO A 59 -11.95 -3.72 -12.21
N ILE A 60 -12.11 -2.55 -12.83
CA ILE A 60 -11.00 -1.72 -13.33
C ILE A 60 -10.13 -1.15 -12.21
N ALA A 61 -10.66 -1.06 -10.98
CA ALA A 61 -9.95 -0.49 -9.84
C ALA A 61 -9.25 -1.56 -8.98
N LYS A 62 -9.32 -2.85 -9.35
CA LYS A 62 -8.65 -3.92 -8.63
C LYS A 62 -7.15 -3.64 -8.50
N LEU A 63 -6.62 -3.96 -7.32
CA LEU A 63 -5.19 -3.89 -7.05
C LEU A 63 -4.50 -5.12 -7.60
N ASP A 64 -3.46 -4.91 -8.39
CA ASP A 64 -2.58 -5.96 -8.91
C ASP A 64 -1.66 -6.49 -7.82
N LYS A 65 -1.20 -5.63 -6.92
CA LYS A 65 -0.37 -5.99 -5.76
C LYS A 65 -0.96 -5.39 -4.49
N ILE A 66 -0.97 -6.19 -3.42
CA ILE A 66 -1.35 -5.75 -2.08
C ILE A 66 -0.26 -6.23 -1.11
N GLN A 67 0.50 -5.28 -0.58
CA GLN A 67 1.49 -5.49 0.46
C GLN A 67 0.92 -5.05 1.80
N PHE A 68 0.92 -5.96 2.76
CA PHE A 68 0.60 -5.61 4.14
C PHE A 68 1.84 -5.03 4.81
N THR A 69 1.67 -3.92 5.53
CA THR A 69 2.77 -3.12 6.10
C THR A 69 2.45 -2.72 7.53
N ASP A 70 3.45 -2.72 8.41
CA ASP A 70 3.29 -2.28 9.81
C ASP A 70 3.02 -0.78 9.95
N GLY A 71 3.26 -0.01 8.89
CA GLY A 71 2.89 1.39 8.82
C GLY A 71 3.17 1.98 7.44
N LEU A 72 2.76 3.23 7.25
CA LEU A 72 3.02 3.99 6.03
C LEU A 72 4.05 5.11 6.30
N PRO A 73 4.89 5.45 5.30
CA PRO A 73 5.87 6.54 5.46
C PRO A 73 5.12 7.87 5.56
N LYS A 74 5.05 8.42 6.77
CA LYS A 74 4.33 9.67 7.07
C LYS A 74 5.29 10.75 7.53
N THR A 75 5.00 11.99 7.13
CA THR A 75 5.67 13.15 7.72
C THR A 75 5.26 13.33 9.18
N ARG A 76 5.99 14.15 9.94
CA ARG A 76 5.59 14.56 11.30
C ARG A 76 4.21 15.23 11.38
N SER A 77 3.66 15.71 10.26
CA SER A 77 2.30 16.25 10.17
C SER A 77 1.26 15.19 9.76
N GLY A 78 1.62 13.91 9.72
CA GLY A 78 0.74 12.79 9.36
C GLY A 78 0.51 12.59 7.87
N LYS A 79 1.16 13.35 6.98
CA LYS A 79 0.95 13.21 5.53
C LYS A 79 1.70 12.01 5.00
N ILE A 80 1.01 11.11 4.31
CA ILE A 80 1.62 9.95 3.64
C ILE A 80 2.50 10.42 2.48
N MET A 81 3.78 10.06 2.50
CA MET A 81 4.77 10.35 1.46
C MET A 81 4.67 9.35 0.30
N ARG A 82 3.57 9.42 -0.46
CA ARG A 82 3.29 8.54 -1.63
C ARG A 82 4.40 8.52 -2.69
N ARG A 83 5.25 9.54 -2.72
CA ARG A 83 6.44 9.60 -3.59
C ARG A 83 7.41 8.45 -3.31
N ILE A 84 7.63 8.11 -2.04
CA ILE A 84 8.51 7.01 -1.62
C ILE A 84 7.87 5.67 -2.04
N LEU A 85 6.59 5.47 -1.73
CA LEU A 85 5.83 4.28 -2.11
C LEU A 85 5.82 4.02 -3.62
N ARG A 86 5.70 5.07 -4.45
CA ARG A 86 5.80 4.96 -5.92
C ARG A 86 7.17 4.47 -6.39
N LYS A 87 8.24 5.02 -5.79
CA LYS A 87 9.61 4.64 -6.12
C LYS A 87 9.88 3.18 -5.77
N ILE A 88 9.44 2.76 -4.57
CA ILE A 88 9.54 1.37 -4.13
C ILE A 88 8.75 0.44 -5.07
N ALA A 89 7.49 0.76 -5.37
CA ALA A 89 6.67 -0.05 -6.28
C ALA A 89 7.23 -0.16 -7.71
N SER A 90 8.06 0.81 -8.11
CA SER A 90 8.72 0.84 -9.42
C SER A 90 10.14 0.25 -9.39
N ASN A 91 10.57 -0.34 -8.27
CA ASN A 91 11.94 -0.82 -8.05
C ASN A 91 13.03 0.27 -8.25
N ASP A 92 12.69 1.55 -8.10
CA ASP A 92 13.63 2.69 -8.16
C ASP A 92 13.96 3.18 -6.74
N THR A 93 14.67 2.35 -5.98
CA THR A 93 15.01 2.63 -4.58
C THR A 93 16.36 3.33 -4.41
N SER A 94 17.12 3.51 -5.49
CA SER A 94 18.46 4.12 -5.49
C SER A 94 18.50 5.55 -4.91
N ASN A 95 17.40 6.29 -5.04
CA ASN A 95 17.27 7.64 -4.51
C ASN A 95 15.81 7.92 -4.11
N LEU A 96 15.50 7.80 -2.82
CA LEU A 96 14.17 8.12 -2.28
C LEU A 96 13.99 9.62 -1.97
N GLY A 97 14.90 10.48 -2.39
CA GLY A 97 14.88 11.92 -2.10
C GLY A 97 14.99 12.23 -0.61
N ASP A 98 14.57 13.44 -0.22
CA ASP A 98 14.59 13.85 1.19
C ASP A 98 13.56 13.08 2.03
N THR A 99 14.06 12.41 3.08
CA THR A 99 13.30 11.62 4.06
C THR A 99 13.41 12.19 5.48
N SER A 100 14.10 13.32 5.67
CA SER A 100 14.36 13.95 6.99
C SER A 100 13.10 14.34 7.77
N THR A 101 11.98 14.52 7.05
CA THR A 101 10.68 14.91 7.62
C THR A 101 9.81 13.73 8.02
N LEU A 102 10.25 12.49 7.77
CA LEU A 102 9.54 11.29 8.18
C LEU A 102 9.46 11.20 9.70
N LEU A 103 8.30 10.75 10.18
CA LEU A 103 8.09 10.44 11.59
C LEU A 103 8.85 9.16 11.98
N ASN A 104 8.75 8.13 11.14
CA ASN A 104 9.46 6.88 11.31
C ASN A 104 10.12 6.49 9.96
N PRO A 105 11.44 6.71 9.80
CA PRO A 105 12.17 6.30 8.61
C PRO A 105 12.29 4.78 8.43
N GLU A 106 12.31 3.99 9.51
CA GLU A 106 12.53 2.53 9.46
C GLU A 106 11.41 1.80 8.69
N VAL A 107 10.20 2.36 8.71
CA VAL A 107 9.06 1.87 7.91
C VAL A 107 9.41 1.79 6.42
N VAL A 108 10.26 2.69 5.91
CA VAL A 108 10.66 2.67 4.51
C VAL A 108 11.47 1.41 4.19
N GLU A 109 12.39 1.03 5.06
CA GLU A 109 13.24 -0.16 4.89
C GLU A 109 12.38 -1.43 4.95
N ALA A 110 11.49 -1.55 5.94
CA ALA A 110 10.57 -2.69 6.04
C ALA A 110 9.68 -2.83 4.79
N ILE A 111 9.18 -1.71 4.25
CA ILE A 111 8.39 -1.73 3.01
C ILE A 111 9.25 -2.18 1.82
N MET A 112 10.51 -1.75 1.73
CA MET A 112 11.44 -2.16 0.67
C MET A 112 11.76 -3.66 0.71
N GLU A 113 11.92 -4.24 1.90
CA GLU A 113 12.17 -5.67 2.07
C GLU A 113 10.94 -6.54 1.70
N GLY A 114 9.74 -6.01 1.95
CA GLY A 114 8.48 -6.71 1.68
C GLY A 114 7.91 -6.52 0.27
N VAL A 115 8.67 -5.95 -0.67
CA VAL A 115 8.20 -5.71 -2.04
C VAL A 115 7.79 -7.02 -2.72
N LEU A 116 6.55 -7.03 -3.23
CA LEU A 116 5.97 -8.13 -4.01
C LEU A 116 6.19 -7.94 -5.50
#